data_AF-A0A1Y3AZ27-F1
#
_entry.id   AF-A0A1Y3AZ27-F1
#
_cell.length_a   1.000
_cell.length_b   1.000
_cell.length_c   1.000
_cell.angle_alpha   90.00
_cell.angle_beta   90.00
_cell.angle_gamma   90.00
#
_symmetry.space_group_name_H-M   'P 1'
#
loop_
_entity.id
_entity.type
_entity.pdbx_description
1 polymer ?
#
loop_
_entity_poly.entity_id
_entity_poly.type
_entity_poly.pdbx_seq_one_letter_code
_entity_poly.pdbx_strand_id
1 'polypeptide(L)'
;MMESFQKLWLGFDLSTQQLKSIAINAELKIVYEACVHFDKDLPEFRTNGGIYSNPEAHTASAPVLMWIKALDLIFDRLRLNGLIDFRQVIGISGCGQQHGSVYWKQDSERILMNLNPSRFLHEQLNHCFTIQESPIWMDSSTTNECKELEKAIGGAQHLAQLTGSRAYERFTGNQISKIIKHKSDAYNQTERISLVSSFLASLFIGKYAPIDLSDGSGMNLLDIHQKQWSPDCIRAVSLNGENDLVKKLGEEIVPSTQIIGTISDYFVQRYDFSPDCYITAFTGDNPASLAGMCLGSNDIAVSLGTSDTIFFTLSTPQPSIDGHILCNPIDENLYMGMIVYKNG
;
A
#
# COMPACT_ATOMS: atom_id res chain seq x y z
N MET A 1 -18.91 20.68 32.65
CA MET A 1 -17.52 20.45 32.24
C MET A 1 -17.57 19.33 31.22
N MET A 2 -17.25 19.60 29.95
CA MET A 2 -17.06 18.53 28.98
C MET A 2 -15.82 17.75 29.45
N GLU A 3 -15.97 16.47 29.74
CA GLU A 3 -14.82 15.58 29.90
C GLU A 3 -13.96 15.75 28.64
N SER A 4 -12.69 16.12 28.80
CA SER A 4 -11.79 16.16 27.65
C SER A 4 -11.60 14.72 27.20
N PHE A 5 -12.31 14.34 26.14
CA PHE A 5 -12.12 13.04 25.51
C PHE A 5 -10.64 12.84 25.19
N GLN A 6 -10.08 11.70 25.56
CA GLN A 6 -8.71 11.34 25.21
C GLN A 6 -8.60 11.31 23.69
N LYS A 7 -7.60 11.97 23.11
CA LYS A 7 -7.38 11.94 21.66
C LYS A 7 -6.68 10.64 21.28
N LEU A 8 -7.18 9.98 20.25
CA LEU A 8 -6.62 8.74 19.71
C LEU A 8 -6.23 8.87 18.24
N TRP A 9 -5.20 8.13 17.86
CA TRP A 9 -4.80 7.90 16.48
C TRP A 9 -4.86 6.41 16.19
N LEU A 10 -5.41 6.02 15.05
CA LEU A 10 -5.37 4.63 14.61
C LEU A 10 -4.26 4.43 13.57
N GLY A 11 -3.44 3.41 13.81
CA GLY A 11 -2.48 2.89 12.84
C GLY A 11 -2.95 1.54 12.32
N PHE A 12 -2.95 1.33 11.00
CA PHE A 12 -3.29 0.05 10.38
C PHE A 12 -2.06 -0.57 9.70
N ASP A 13 -2.00 -1.90 9.66
CA ASP A 13 -0.96 -2.68 9.01
C ASP A 13 -1.59 -3.83 8.23
N LEU A 14 -1.76 -3.63 6.93
CA LEU A 14 -2.24 -4.65 5.99
C LEU A 14 -1.07 -5.49 5.48
N SER A 15 -0.58 -6.36 6.35
CA SER A 15 0.51 -7.29 6.08
C SER A 15 0.06 -8.48 5.20
N THR A 16 0.99 -9.38 4.90
CA THR A 16 0.72 -10.59 4.12
C THR A 16 -0.23 -11.57 4.82
N GLN A 17 -0.12 -11.75 6.14
CA GLN A 17 -0.82 -12.82 6.86
C GLN A 17 -2.02 -12.33 7.67
N GLN A 18 -2.11 -11.02 7.87
CA GLN A 18 -3.07 -10.42 8.78
C GLN A 18 -3.29 -8.93 8.47
N LEU A 19 -4.43 -8.41 8.91
CA LEU A 19 -4.64 -6.98 9.09
C LEU A 19 -4.59 -6.67 10.59
N LYS A 20 -3.75 -5.73 11.00
CA LYS A 20 -3.64 -5.26 12.38
C LYS A 20 -4.04 -3.79 12.48
N SER A 21 -4.59 -3.41 13.63
CA SER A 21 -4.86 -2.03 14.00
C SER A 21 -4.39 -1.78 15.43
N ILE A 22 -3.71 -0.66 15.65
CA ILE A 22 -3.36 -0.15 16.97
C ILE A 22 -4.00 1.22 17.18
N ALA A 23 -4.37 1.51 18.42
CA ALA A 23 -4.77 2.85 18.84
C ALA A 23 -3.71 3.44 19.75
N ILE A 24 -3.24 4.64 19.42
CA ILE A 24 -2.21 5.37 20.14
C ILE A 24 -2.82 6.63 20.75
N ASN A 25 -2.49 6.93 22.01
CA ASN A 25 -2.94 8.14 22.68
C ASN A 25 -1.95 9.32 22.52
N ALA A 26 -2.29 10.48 23.09
CA ALA A 26 -1.45 11.68 23.02
C ALA A 26 -0.07 11.54 23.70
N GLU A 27 0.09 10.56 24.58
CA GLU A 27 1.36 10.20 25.21
C GLU A 27 2.18 9.19 24.40
N LEU A 28 1.78 8.91 23.14
CA LEU A 28 2.40 7.94 22.23
C LEU A 28 2.39 6.50 22.77
N LYS A 29 1.41 6.17 23.61
CA LYS A 29 1.23 4.81 24.13
C LYS A 29 0.16 4.09 23.34
N ILE A 30 0.45 2.84 22.98
CA ILE A 30 -0.56 1.91 22.47
C ILE A 30 -1.53 1.61 23.61
N VAL A 31 -2.80 1.96 23.40
CA VAL A 31 -3.89 1.74 24.36
C VAL A 31 -4.79 0.58 23.95
N TYR A 32 -4.89 0.31 22.64
CA TYR A 32 -5.67 -0.80 22.10
C TYR A 32 -4.97 -1.44 20.90
N GLU A 33 -5.22 -2.73 20.71
CA GLU A 33 -4.77 -3.49 19.56
C GLU A 33 -5.88 -4.46 19.13
N ALA A 34 -6.06 -4.58 17.82
CA ALA A 34 -6.88 -5.61 17.21
C ALA A 34 -6.14 -6.18 16.01
N CYS A 35 -6.33 -7.48 15.77
CA CYS A 35 -5.76 -8.16 14.62
C CYS A 35 -6.80 -9.09 14.01
N VAL A 36 -6.74 -9.34 12.71
CA VAL A 36 -7.47 -10.38 11.97
C VAL A 36 -6.45 -11.19 11.18
N HIS A 37 -6.28 -12.46 11.54
CA HIS A 37 -5.38 -13.40 10.88
C HIS A 37 -6.11 -14.09 9.74
N PHE A 38 -5.64 -13.95 8.51
CA PHE A 38 -6.41 -14.33 7.32
C PHE A 38 -6.80 -15.82 7.30
N ASP A 39 -5.85 -16.73 7.48
CA ASP A 39 -6.15 -18.18 7.39
C ASP A 39 -7.07 -18.67 8.50
N LYS A 40 -6.99 -18.05 9.69
CA LYS A 40 -7.75 -18.45 10.87
C LYS A 40 -9.14 -17.82 10.91
N ASP A 41 -9.21 -16.52 10.63
CA ASP A 41 -10.42 -15.71 10.81
C ASP A 41 -11.26 -15.63 9.53
N LEU A 42 -10.65 -15.91 8.37
CA LEU A 42 -11.29 -15.88 7.05
C LEU A 42 -11.01 -17.20 6.26
N PRO A 43 -11.23 -18.39 6.86
CA PRO A 43 -10.82 -19.68 6.27
C PRO A 43 -11.55 -20.00 4.95
N GLU A 44 -12.68 -19.34 4.66
CA GLU A 44 -13.41 -19.49 3.41
C GLU A 44 -12.61 -19.07 2.18
N PHE A 45 -11.59 -18.21 2.33
CA PHE A 45 -10.68 -17.85 1.24
C PHE A 45 -9.62 -18.92 0.99
N ARG A 46 -9.42 -19.89 1.89
CA ARG A 46 -8.50 -21.04 1.71
C ARG A 46 -7.05 -20.62 1.38
N THR A 47 -6.60 -19.53 1.96
CA THR A 47 -5.21 -19.10 1.87
C THR A 47 -4.31 -19.95 2.78
N ASN A 48 -3.00 -19.93 2.48
CA ASN A 48 -1.97 -20.46 3.38
C ASN A 48 -0.89 -19.38 3.56
N GLY A 49 -0.72 -18.89 4.77
CA GLY A 49 0.04 -17.67 5.05
C GLY A 49 -0.62 -16.43 4.45
N GLY A 50 -1.95 -16.40 4.29
CA GLY A 50 -2.67 -15.26 3.70
C GLY A 50 -2.57 -15.13 2.18
N ILE A 51 -2.02 -16.15 1.49
CA ILE A 51 -1.76 -16.07 0.05
C ILE A 51 -2.24 -17.31 -0.71
N TYR A 52 -2.35 -17.15 -2.04
CA TYR A 52 -2.28 -18.21 -3.02
C TYR A 52 -0.89 -18.20 -3.67
N SER A 53 -0.19 -19.32 -3.60
CA SER A 53 1.12 -19.48 -4.23
C SER A 53 1.10 -20.61 -5.25
N ASN A 54 1.78 -20.38 -6.38
CA ASN A 54 2.09 -21.42 -7.36
C ASN A 54 3.62 -21.40 -7.58
N PRO A 55 4.37 -22.31 -6.91
CA PRO A 55 5.82 -22.36 -7.04
C PRO A 55 6.32 -22.65 -8.45
N GLU A 56 5.57 -23.43 -9.25
CA GLU A 56 5.97 -23.78 -10.62
C GLU A 56 5.87 -22.59 -11.57
N ALA A 57 4.84 -21.75 -11.39
CA ALA A 57 4.66 -20.52 -12.16
C ALA A 57 5.35 -19.30 -11.52
N HIS A 58 6.00 -19.48 -10.36
CA HIS A 58 6.59 -18.42 -9.56
C HIS A 58 5.62 -17.26 -9.21
N THR A 59 4.32 -17.56 -9.14
CA THR A 59 3.30 -16.55 -8.84
C THR A 59 2.88 -16.57 -7.38
N ALA A 60 2.64 -15.40 -6.81
CA ALA A 60 2.04 -15.26 -5.49
C ALA A 60 1.00 -14.13 -5.51
N SER A 61 -0.16 -14.38 -4.92
CA SER A 61 -1.27 -13.43 -4.90
C SER A 61 -2.09 -13.53 -3.63
N ALA A 62 -2.95 -12.54 -3.38
CA ALA A 62 -3.90 -12.55 -2.28
C ALA A 62 -5.27 -12.01 -2.74
N PRO A 63 -6.40 -12.56 -2.25
CA PRO A 63 -7.72 -12.06 -2.60
C PRO A 63 -7.95 -10.64 -2.08
N VAL A 64 -8.29 -9.70 -2.95
CA VAL A 64 -8.56 -8.30 -2.53
C VAL A 64 -9.76 -8.25 -1.58
N LEU A 65 -10.80 -9.06 -1.84
CA LEU A 65 -11.99 -9.11 -1.01
C LEU A 65 -11.72 -9.62 0.43
N MET A 66 -10.68 -10.44 0.61
CA MET A 66 -10.25 -10.91 1.94
C MET A 66 -9.75 -9.74 2.78
N TRP A 67 -8.99 -8.82 2.19
CA TRP A 67 -8.50 -7.63 2.89
C TRP A 67 -9.64 -6.70 3.31
N ILE A 68 -10.65 -6.52 2.45
CA ILE A 68 -11.83 -5.71 2.76
C ILE A 68 -12.63 -6.35 3.91
N LYS A 69 -12.85 -7.66 3.84
CA LYS A 69 -13.56 -8.38 4.91
C LYS A 69 -12.78 -8.38 6.22
N ALA A 70 -11.45 -8.41 6.16
CA ALA A 70 -10.60 -8.26 7.35
C ALA A 70 -10.79 -6.88 8.00
N LEU A 71 -10.94 -5.81 7.20
CA LEU A 71 -11.22 -4.48 7.71
C LEU A 71 -12.58 -4.40 8.42
N ASP A 72 -13.63 -4.98 7.83
CA ASP A 72 -14.94 -5.10 8.47
C ASP A 72 -14.82 -5.82 9.84
N LEU A 73 -14.08 -6.92 9.90
CA LEU A 73 -13.85 -7.68 11.15
C LEU A 73 -13.02 -6.92 12.19
N ILE A 74 -12.01 -6.15 11.78
CA ILE A 74 -11.23 -5.31 12.70
C ILE A 74 -12.14 -4.31 13.40
N PHE A 75 -13.01 -3.64 12.66
CA PHE A 75 -13.93 -2.68 13.23
C PHE A 75 -14.96 -3.32 14.17
N ASP A 76 -15.48 -4.49 13.81
CA ASP A 76 -16.34 -5.26 14.72
C ASP A 76 -15.59 -5.65 16.00
N ARG A 77 -14.31 -6.07 15.92
CA ARG A 77 -13.49 -6.41 17.10
C ARG A 77 -13.21 -5.18 17.99
N LEU A 78 -12.90 -4.04 17.39
CA LEU A 78 -12.67 -2.78 18.13
C LEU A 78 -13.95 -2.28 18.81
N ARG A 79 -15.11 -2.42 18.14
CA ARG A 79 -16.43 -2.02 18.68
C ARG A 79 -16.97 -2.97 19.74
N LEU A 80 -17.04 -4.27 19.45
CA LEU A 80 -17.72 -5.29 20.27
C LEU A 80 -17.08 -5.46 21.64
N ASN A 81 -15.77 -5.24 21.74
CA ASN A 81 -15.07 -5.32 23.01
C ASN A 81 -15.18 -4.05 23.85
N GLY A 82 -15.93 -3.03 23.38
CA GLY A 82 -16.05 -1.73 24.04
C GLY A 82 -14.70 -1.02 24.20
N LEU A 83 -13.71 -1.39 23.38
CA LEU A 83 -12.33 -0.93 23.54
C LEU A 83 -12.21 0.53 23.14
N ILE A 84 -12.87 0.94 22.05
CA ILE A 84 -12.69 2.28 21.49
C ILE A 84 -14.03 2.98 21.34
N ASP A 85 -14.07 4.22 21.83
CA ASP A 85 -15.05 5.22 21.41
C ASP A 85 -14.49 5.95 20.18
N PHE A 86 -15.00 5.64 18.98
CA PHE A 86 -14.45 6.16 17.73
C PHE A 86 -14.58 7.68 17.57
N ARG A 87 -15.43 8.35 18.37
CA ARG A 87 -15.50 9.83 18.44
C ARG A 87 -14.19 10.45 18.93
N GLN A 88 -13.37 9.66 19.62
CA GLN A 88 -12.06 10.05 20.14
C GLN A 88 -10.95 9.99 19.09
N VAL A 89 -11.18 9.26 17.99
CA VAL A 89 -10.18 9.11 16.93
C VAL A 89 -10.15 10.39 16.11
N ILE A 90 -9.00 11.06 16.14
CA ILE A 90 -8.81 12.32 15.42
C ILE A 90 -8.02 12.14 14.13
N GLY A 91 -7.26 11.04 13.99
CA GLY A 91 -6.44 10.79 12.82
C GLY A 91 -6.23 9.29 12.57
N ILE A 92 -6.14 8.93 11.29
CA ILE A 92 -5.82 7.57 10.83
C ILE A 92 -4.70 7.62 9.81
N SER A 93 -3.75 6.70 9.92
CA SER A 93 -2.82 6.33 8.87
C SER A 93 -2.57 4.82 8.93
N GLY A 94 -1.71 4.31 8.05
CA GLY A 94 -1.32 2.92 8.09
C GLY A 94 -0.34 2.56 6.99
N CYS A 95 -0.05 1.27 6.94
CA CYS A 95 0.78 0.67 5.92
C CYS A 95 0.11 -0.51 5.23
N GLY A 96 0.59 -0.79 4.03
CA GLY A 96 0.30 -2.03 3.32
C GLY A 96 1.60 -2.75 2.98
N GLN A 97 1.52 -4.08 2.85
CA GLN A 97 2.61 -4.86 2.27
C GLN A 97 3.02 -4.25 0.92
N GLN A 98 4.32 -3.97 0.75
CA GLN A 98 4.78 -3.22 -0.41
C GLN A 98 4.54 -3.96 -1.73
N HIS A 99 4.59 -3.18 -2.81
CA HIS A 99 4.58 -3.63 -4.21
C HIS A 99 3.27 -4.26 -4.72
N GLY A 100 2.44 -4.81 -3.83
CA GLY A 100 1.16 -5.39 -4.21
C GLY A 100 0.24 -4.35 -4.86
N SER A 101 -0.59 -4.78 -5.82
CA SER A 101 -1.43 -3.87 -6.61
C SER A 101 -2.87 -4.32 -6.77
N VAL A 102 -3.80 -3.38 -6.57
CA VAL A 102 -5.24 -3.57 -6.71
C VAL A 102 -5.74 -2.85 -7.96
N TYR A 103 -6.58 -3.53 -8.74
CA TYR A 103 -7.07 -3.07 -10.04
C TYR A 103 -8.57 -2.83 -9.95
N TRP A 104 -8.96 -1.57 -9.76
CA TRP A 104 -10.34 -1.14 -9.61
C TRP A 104 -11.05 -1.11 -10.96
N LYS A 105 -12.21 -1.74 -11.02
CA LYS A 105 -13.06 -1.76 -12.19
C LYS A 105 -13.68 -0.38 -12.44
N GLN A 106 -14.01 -0.08 -13.70
CA GLN A 106 -14.87 1.04 -14.06
C GLN A 106 -16.09 1.20 -13.13
N ASP A 107 -16.42 2.44 -12.79
CA ASP A 107 -17.48 2.88 -11.87
C ASP A 107 -17.28 2.54 -10.38
N SER A 108 -16.11 2.03 -9.98
CA SER A 108 -15.87 1.63 -8.59
C SER A 108 -15.73 2.84 -7.67
N GLU A 109 -15.22 3.98 -8.15
CA GLU A 109 -15.16 5.21 -7.33
C GLU A 109 -16.56 5.68 -6.93
N ARG A 110 -17.51 5.61 -7.87
CA ARG A 110 -18.91 5.96 -7.59
C ARG A 110 -19.50 5.07 -6.50
N ILE A 111 -19.11 3.80 -6.42
CA ILE A 111 -19.54 2.89 -5.35
C ILE A 111 -18.88 3.27 -4.02
N LEU A 112 -17.56 3.53 -4.01
CA LEU A 112 -16.83 3.99 -2.83
C LEU A 112 -17.41 5.28 -2.23
N MET A 113 -17.80 6.23 -3.07
CA MET A 113 -18.37 7.51 -2.65
C MET A 113 -19.81 7.38 -2.10
N ASN A 114 -20.51 6.29 -2.38
CA ASN A 114 -21.92 6.09 -2.03
C ASN A 114 -22.15 4.81 -1.20
N LEU A 115 -21.18 4.47 -0.34
CA LEU A 115 -21.29 3.33 0.56
C LEU A 115 -22.48 3.48 1.52
N ASN A 116 -23.27 2.42 1.66
CA ASN A 116 -24.38 2.34 2.60
C ASN A 116 -23.88 1.88 3.97
N PRO A 117 -24.02 2.71 5.04
CA PRO A 117 -23.50 2.39 6.38
C PRO A 117 -24.19 1.19 7.05
N SER A 118 -25.36 0.77 6.56
CA SER A 118 -26.08 -0.40 7.07
C SER A 118 -25.54 -1.73 6.56
N ARG A 119 -24.60 -1.73 5.60
CA ARG A 119 -24.01 -2.93 4.99
C ARG A 119 -22.49 -2.95 5.19
N PHE A 120 -21.89 -4.13 5.18
CA PHE A 120 -20.44 -4.27 5.27
C PHE A 120 -19.73 -3.82 3.98
N LEU A 121 -18.45 -3.46 4.07
CA LEU A 121 -17.66 -3.05 2.90
C LEU A 121 -17.52 -4.19 1.89
N HIS A 122 -17.20 -5.40 2.35
CA HIS A 122 -16.97 -6.54 1.45
C HIS A 122 -18.22 -6.93 0.65
N GLU A 123 -19.42 -6.73 1.18
CA GLU A 123 -20.67 -6.99 0.46
C GLU A 123 -20.95 -5.97 -0.66
N GLN A 124 -20.42 -4.75 -0.51
CA GLN A 124 -20.65 -3.64 -1.43
C GLN A 124 -19.58 -3.57 -2.51
N LEU A 125 -18.36 -4.02 -2.20
CA LEU A 125 -17.18 -3.88 -3.06
C LEU A 125 -16.77 -5.17 -3.80
N ASN A 126 -17.48 -6.30 -3.61
CA ASN A 126 -17.13 -7.59 -4.24
C ASN A 126 -17.03 -7.60 -5.78
N HIS A 127 -17.65 -6.63 -6.46
CA HIS A 127 -17.63 -6.50 -7.92
C HIS A 127 -16.79 -5.31 -8.43
N CYS A 128 -16.04 -4.64 -7.54
CA CYS A 128 -15.28 -3.43 -7.84
C CYS A 128 -13.86 -3.71 -8.37
N PHE A 129 -13.49 -4.96 -8.65
CA PHE A 129 -12.13 -5.33 -9.05
C PHE A 129 -12.10 -6.11 -10.37
N THR A 130 -11.21 -5.72 -11.27
CA THR A 130 -10.95 -6.47 -12.52
C THR A 130 -9.99 -7.63 -12.29
N ILE A 131 -9.09 -7.48 -11.33
CA ILE A 131 -8.16 -8.51 -10.84
C ILE A 131 -8.53 -8.82 -9.40
N GLN A 132 -9.14 -9.99 -9.20
CA GLN A 132 -9.65 -10.43 -7.89
C GLN A 132 -8.53 -10.86 -6.93
N GLU A 133 -7.43 -11.34 -7.50
CA GLU A 133 -6.23 -11.81 -6.79
C GLU A 133 -5.09 -10.82 -7.08
N SER A 134 -4.81 -9.95 -6.10
CA SER A 134 -3.72 -8.98 -6.20
C SER A 134 -2.39 -9.73 -6.28
N PRO A 135 -1.50 -9.45 -7.25
CA PRO A 135 -0.09 -9.83 -7.09
C PRO A 135 0.47 -9.16 -5.84
N ILE A 136 1.39 -9.83 -5.16
CA ILE A 136 1.99 -9.36 -3.89
C ILE A 136 3.52 -9.43 -3.95
N TRP A 137 4.20 -8.93 -2.92
CA TRP A 137 5.66 -8.83 -2.87
C TRP A 137 6.43 -10.14 -3.10
N MET A 138 5.80 -11.29 -2.86
CA MET A 138 6.40 -12.61 -3.09
C MET A 138 6.33 -13.09 -4.54
N ASP A 139 5.61 -12.40 -5.42
CA ASP A 139 5.52 -12.79 -6.83
C ASP A 139 6.86 -12.55 -7.53
N SER A 140 7.39 -13.59 -8.16
CA SER A 140 8.67 -13.54 -8.89
C SER A 140 8.52 -14.02 -10.33
N SER A 141 7.36 -13.78 -10.94
CA SER A 141 6.98 -14.35 -12.25
C SER A 141 7.18 -13.41 -13.45
N THR A 142 7.74 -12.22 -13.23
CA THR A 142 7.80 -11.12 -14.21
C THR A 142 9.23 -10.85 -14.71
N THR A 143 10.11 -11.85 -14.69
CA THR A 143 11.51 -11.69 -15.13
C THR A 143 11.63 -11.18 -16.57
N ASN A 144 10.67 -11.50 -17.45
CA ASN A 144 10.66 -11.01 -18.82
C ASN A 144 10.31 -9.51 -18.87
N GLU A 145 9.29 -9.09 -18.14
CA GLU A 145 8.88 -7.68 -18.00
C GLU A 145 10.02 -6.84 -17.41
N CYS A 146 10.74 -7.36 -16.40
CA CYS A 146 11.92 -6.71 -15.83
C CYS A 146 12.99 -6.43 -16.89
N LYS A 147 13.33 -7.44 -17.70
CA LYS A 147 14.34 -7.30 -18.77
C LYS A 147 13.91 -6.33 -19.84
N GLU A 148 12.62 -6.33 -20.19
CA GLU A 148 12.07 -5.41 -21.18
C GLU A 148 12.09 -3.95 -20.67
N LEU A 149 11.71 -3.72 -19.41
CA LEU A 149 11.78 -2.40 -18.78
C LEU A 149 13.22 -1.90 -18.72
N GLU A 150 14.15 -2.71 -18.21
CA GLU A 150 15.57 -2.35 -18.17
C GLU A 150 16.09 -2.01 -19.58
N LYS A 151 15.75 -2.82 -20.59
CA LYS A 151 16.15 -2.55 -21.97
C LYS A 151 15.56 -1.25 -22.52
N ALA A 152 14.29 -0.97 -22.24
CA ALA A 152 13.60 0.23 -22.72
C ALA A 152 14.18 1.52 -22.13
N ILE A 153 14.65 1.46 -20.88
CA ILE A 153 15.20 2.59 -20.14
C ILE A 153 16.72 2.76 -20.38
N GLY A 154 17.40 1.80 -21.02
CA GLY A 154 18.83 1.88 -21.31
C GLY A 154 19.74 1.16 -20.31
N GLY A 155 19.16 0.25 -19.52
CA GLY A 155 19.86 -0.72 -18.68
C GLY A 155 19.45 -0.65 -17.21
N ALA A 156 19.77 -1.72 -16.46
CA ALA A 156 19.48 -1.85 -15.03
C ALA A 156 20.00 -0.67 -14.19
N GLN A 157 21.21 -0.20 -14.46
CA GLN A 157 21.81 0.91 -13.72
C GLN A 157 21.12 2.25 -14.01
N HIS A 158 20.64 2.49 -15.23
CA HIS A 158 19.93 3.72 -15.56
C HIS A 158 18.54 3.74 -14.92
N LEU A 159 17.84 2.60 -14.95
CA LEU A 159 16.59 2.42 -14.22
C LEU A 159 16.79 2.65 -12.71
N ALA A 160 17.87 2.10 -12.13
CA ALA A 160 18.20 2.33 -10.73
C ALA A 160 18.47 3.81 -10.42
N GLN A 161 19.24 4.50 -11.27
CA GLN A 161 19.50 5.94 -11.10
C GLN A 161 18.21 6.76 -11.09
N LEU A 162 17.23 6.38 -11.90
CA LEU A 162 15.95 7.07 -12.04
C LEU A 162 14.97 6.74 -10.91
N THR A 163 14.78 5.46 -10.61
CA THR A 163 13.71 4.99 -9.71
C THR A 163 14.21 4.46 -8.36
N GLY A 164 15.51 4.55 -8.09
CA GLY A 164 16.13 4.02 -6.87
C GLY A 164 16.32 2.51 -6.83
N SER A 165 15.98 1.77 -7.90
CA SER A 165 16.16 0.31 -7.99
C SER A 165 16.26 -0.14 -9.43
N ARG A 166 17.04 -1.19 -9.72
CA ARG A 166 16.89 -1.92 -10.97
C ARG A 166 15.49 -2.58 -11.05
N ALA A 167 15.19 -3.28 -12.15
CA ALA A 167 13.90 -3.97 -12.24
C ALA A 167 13.92 -5.22 -11.33
N TYR A 168 12.91 -5.33 -10.47
CA TYR A 168 12.67 -6.51 -9.64
C TYR A 168 11.28 -7.06 -9.92
N GLU A 169 11.12 -8.38 -9.92
CA GLU A 169 9.89 -9.02 -10.37
C GLU A 169 8.65 -8.56 -9.59
N ARG A 170 8.80 -8.40 -8.28
CA ARG A 170 7.71 -7.96 -7.42
C ARG A 170 7.30 -6.51 -7.65
N PHE A 171 8.18 -5.65 -8.19
CA PHE A 171 7.92 -4.22 -8.32
C PHE A 171 6.74 -3.98 -9.26
N THR A 172 5.88 -3.05 -8.85
CA THR A 172 4.52 -2.95 -9.36
C THR A 172 4.44 -2.70 -10.86
N GLY A 173 5.35 -1.89 -11.44
CA GLY A 173 5.39 -1.65 -12.88
C GLY A 173 5.54 -2.94 -13.70
N ASN A 174 6.33 -3.89 -13.23
CA ASN A 174 6.53 -5.18 -13.91
C ASN A 174 5.28 -6.06 -13.79
N GLN A 175 4.59 -6.04 -12.63
CA GLN A 175 3.32 -6.75 -12.43
C GLN A 175 2.19 -6.15 -13.29
N ILE A 176 2.14 -4.83 -13.43
CA ILE A 176 1.21 -4.14 -14.34
C ILE A 176 1.50 -4.55 -15.79
N SER A 177 2.76 -4.54 -16.21
CA SER A 177 3.17 -4.97 -17.56
C SER A 177 2.70 -6.40 -17.88
N LYS A 178 2.88 -7.33 -16.92
CA LYS A 178 2.37 -8.70 -17.05
C LYS A 178 0.84 -8.74 -17.20
N ILE A 179 0.11 -7.98 -16.41
CA ILE A 179 -1.36 -7.91 -16.50
C ILE A 179 -1.80 -7.32 -17.84
N ILE A 180 -1.13 -6.29 -18.34
CA ILE A 180 -1.38 -5.73 -19.67
C ILE A 180 -1.23 -6.81 -20.77
N LYS A 181 -0.16 -7.61 -20.71
CA LYS A 181 0.12 -8.64 -21.73
C LYS A 181 -0.81 -9.85 -21.65
N HIS A 182 -1.13 -10.31 -20.44
CA HIS A 182 -1.82 -11.58 -20.23
C HIS A 182 -3.31 -11.44 -19.90
N LYS A 183 -3.75 -10.26 -19.45
CA LYS A 183 -5.12 -9.95 -19.03
C LYS A 183 -5.54 -8.56 -19.54
N SER A 184 -5.24 -8.25 -20.80
CA SER A 184 -5.49 -6.95 -21.44
C SER A 184 -6.94 -6.48 -21.30
N ASP A 185 -7.92 -7.36 -21.45
CA ASP A 185 -9.34 -7.03 -21.28
C ASP A 185 -9.66 -6.56 -19.85
N ALA A 186 -9.08 -7.20 -18.84
CA ALA A 186 -9.22 -6.79 -17.45
C ALA A 186 -8.51 -5.45 -17.19
N TYR A 187 -7.33 -5.24 -17.77
CA TYR A 187 -6.62 -3.95 -17.69
C TYR A 187 -7.43 -2.81 -18.33
N ASN A 188 -8.03 -3.04 -19.51
CA ASN A 188 -8.86 -2.06 -20.20
C ASN A 188 -10.12 -1.68 -19.40
N GLN A 189 -10.68 -2.63 -18.64
CA GLN A 189 -11.80 -2.38 -17.71
C GLN A 189 -11.38 -1.78 -16.37
N THR A 190 -10.07 -1.64 -16.12
CA THR A 190 -9.53 -1.02 -14.90
C THR A 190 -9.58 0.49 -15.05
N GLU A 191 -10.19 1.22 -14.11
CA GLU A 191 -10.15 2.68 -14.09
C GLU A 191 -9.06 3.23 -13.15
N ARG A 192 -8.70 2.49 -12.10
CA ARG A 192 -7.68 2.87 -11.12
C ARG A 192 -6.81 1.68 -10.71
N ILE A 193 -5.52 1.90 -10.49
CA ILE A 193 -4.58 0.97 -9.92
C ILE A 193 -4.03 1.60 -8.63
N SER A 194 -4.11 0.85 -7.54
CA SER A 194 -3.62 1.26 -6.21
C SER A 194 -2.52 0.32 -5.74
N LEU A 195 -1.53 0.82 -5.01
CA LEU A 195 -0.76 -0.02 -4.10
C LEU A 195 -1.63 -0.48 -2.92
N VAL A 196 -1.28 -1.57 -2.24
CA VAL A 196 -2.04 -2.08 -1.07
C VAL A 196 -2.25 -0.98 -0.01
N SER A 197 -1.24 -0.14 0.21
CA SER A 197 -1.28 1.05 1.08
C SER A 197 -2.38 2.04 0.66
N SER A 198 -2.29 2.58 -0.57
CA SER A 198 -3.28 3.52 -1.12
C SER A 198 -4.67 2.89 -1.31
N PHE A 199 -4.76 1.58 -1.55
CA PHE A 199 -6.01 0.83 -1.59
C PHE A 199 -6.72 0.89 -0.23
N LEU A 200 -5.99 0.58 0.84
CA LEU A 200 -6.54 0.63 2.19
C LEU A 200 -6.94 2.06 2.58
N ALA A 201 -6.10 3.05 2.26
CA ALA A 201 -6.44 4.47 2.46
C ALA A 201 -7.73 4.86 1.71
N SER A 202 -7.92 4.36 0.49
CA SER A 202 -9.12 4.63 -0.33
C SER A 202 -10.40 4.16 0.35
N LEU A 203 -10.35 3.02 1.06
CA LEU A 203 -11.49 2.52 1.83
C LEU A 203 -11.88 3.52 2.92
N PHE A 204 -10.91 4.11 3.64
CA PHE A 204 -11.18 5.08 4.71
C PHE A 204 -11.76 6.40 4.22
N ILE A 205 -11.23 6.97 3.13
CA ILE A 205 -11.69 8.26 2.60
C ILE A 205 -12.94 8.14 1.70
N GLY A 206 -13.33 6.92 1.28
CA GLY A 206 -14.50 6.70 0.43
C GLY A 206 -14.33 7.20 -1.02
N LYS A 207 -13.10 7.28 -1.51
CA LYS A 207 -12.72 7.64 -2.88
C LYS A 207 -11.29 7.17 -3.14
N TYR A 208 -10.75 7.34 -4.34
CA TYR A 208 -9.36 6.92 -4.58
C TYR A 208 -8.36 7.80 -3.85
N ALA A 209 -7.56 7.17 -2.99
CA ALA A 209 -6.41 7.81 -2.37
C ALA A 209 -5.25 7.90 -3.37
N PRO A 210 -4.44 8.97 -3.30
CA PRO A 210 -3.18 9.02 -4.02
C PRO A 210 -2.19 7.98 -3.47
N ILE A 211 -1.23 7.60 -4.30
CA ILE A 211 -0.05 6.85 -3.86
C ILE A 211 0.91 7.84 -3.18
N ASP A 212 1.59 7.42 -2.12
CA ASP A 212 2.61 8.25 -1.48
C ASP A 212 3.98 8.09 -2.16
N LEU A 213 4.87 9.07 -1.97
CA LEU A 213 6.22 9.05 -2.54
C LEU A 213 7.04 7.84 -2.09
N SER A 214 6.90 7.41 -0.83
CA SER A 214 7.73 6.35 -0.29
C SER A 214 7.36 4.97 -0.85
N ASP A 215 6.08 4.57 -0.79
CA ASP A 215 5.66 3.28 -1.35
C ASP A 215 5.64 3.31 -2.88
N GLY A 216 5.34 4.47 -3.48
CA GLY A 216 5.44 4.71 -4.92
C GLY A 216 6.85 4.50 -5.50
N SER A 217 7.89 4.66 -4.67
CA SER A 217 9.27 4.34 -5.05
C SER A 217 9.48 2.84 -5.29
N GLY A 218 8.65 1.98 -4.70
CA GLY A 218 8.69 0.52 -4.85
C GLY A 218 8.08 -0.02 -6.14
N MET A 219 7.93 0.82 -7.18
CA MET A 219 7.17 0.48 -8.39
C MET A 219 8.00 0.37 -9.68
N ASN A 220 9.24 0.87 -9.71
CA ASN A 220 10.00 1.16 -10.94
C ASN A 220 9.26 2.11 -11.91
N LEU A 221 8.42 3.01 -11.38
CA LEU A 221 7.64 3.98 -12.16
C LEU A 221 7.85 5.44 -11.71
N LEU A 222 8.25 5.67 -10.45
CA LEU A 222 8.50 6.98 -9.88
C LEU A 222 9.94 7.43 -10.14
N ASP A 223 10.14 8.64 -10.64
CA ASP A 223 11.43 9.33 -10.55
C ASP A 223 11.60 9.83 -9.11
N ILE A 224 12.53 9.23 -8.36
CA ILE A 224 12.70 9.54 -6.93
C ILE A 224 13.31 10.92 -6.67
N HIS A 225 13.96 11.52 -7.67
CA HIS A 225 14.58 12.85 -7.56
C HIS A 225 13.57 13.95 -7.88
N GLN A 226 12.78 13.74 -8.93
CA GLN A 226 11.74 14.68 -9.37
C GLN A 226 10.42 14.49 -8.61
N LYS A 227 10.25 13.38 -7.88
CA LYS A 227 9.05 13.06 -7.09
C LYS A 227 7.77 13.04 -7.93
N GLN A 228 7.89 12.55 -9.15
CA GLN A 228 6.80 12.44 -10.12
C GLN A 228 6.95 11.16 -10.94
N TRP A 229 5.86 10.65 -11.51
CA TRP A 229 5.94 9.51 -12.41
C TRP A 229 6.94 9.77 -13.55
N SER A 230 7.88 8.85 -13.75
CA SER A 230 8.86 8.94 -14.82
C SER A 230 8.16 8.69 -16.17
N PRO A 231 8.12 9.68 -17.08
CA PRO A 231 7.50 9.51 -18.39
C PRO A 231 8.07 8.31 -19.17
N ASP A 232 9.38 8.07 -19.05
CA ASP A 232 10.06 6.96 -19.71
C ASP A 232 9.62 5.61 -19.15
N CYS A 233 9.59 5.45 -17.82
CA CYS A 233 9.13 4.21 -17.18
C CYS A 233 7.65 3.94 -17.46
N ILE A 234 6.81 4.97 -17.38
CA ILE A 234 5.39 4.86 -17.69
C ILE A 234 5.19 4.41 -19.14
N ARG A 235 5.86 5.05 -20.11
CA ARG A 235 5.76 4.68 -21.53
C ARG A 235 6.20 3.24 -21.76
N ALA A 236 7.26 2.79 -21.10
CA ALA A 236 7.78 1.43 -21.22
C ALA A 236 6.81 0.35 -20.72
N VAL A 237 5.94 0.67 -19.75
CA VAL A 237 4.94 -0.26 -19.20
C VAL A 237 3.56 -0.13 -19.85
N SER A 238 3.19 1.08 -20.30
CA SER A 238 1.85 1.41 -20.78
C SER A 238 1.39 0.62 -22.02
N LEU A 239 0.09 0.35 -22.12
CA LEU A 239 -0.53 -0.25 -23.31
C LEU A 239 -0.90 0.79 -24.38
N ASN A 240 -1.57 1.88 -23.96
CA ASN A 240 -2.14 2.90 -24.85
C ASN A 240 -1.42 4.26 -24.73
N GLY A 241 -0.13 4.23 -24.40
CA GLY A 241 0.71 5.41 -24.20
C GLY A 241 0.65 5.97 -22.77
N GLU A 242 1.45 7.02 -22.53
CA GLU A 242 1.73 7.55 -21.19
C GLU A 242 0.48 7.93 -20.38
N ASN A 243 -0.45 8.63 -21.03
CA ASN A 243 -1.68 9.11 -20.41
C ASN A 243 -2.61 7.99 -19.92
N ASP A 244 -2.52 6.78 -20.47
CA ASP A 244 -3.37 5.66 -20.06
C ASP A 244 -3.00 5.17 -18.66
N LEU A 245 -1.71 4.89 -18.43
CA LEU A 245 -1.24 4.37 -17.15
C LEU A 245 -1.24 5.45 -16.06
N VAL A 246 -0.84 6.70 -16.37
CA VAL A 246 -0.87 7.80 -15.40
C VAL A 246 -2.27 8.03 -14.85
N LYS A 247 -3.31 8.02 -15.71
CA LYS A 247 -4.70 8.16 -15.26
C LYS A 247 -5.11 7.05 -14.30
N LYS A 248 -4.67 5.81 -14.53
CA LYS A 248 -4.97 4.67 -13.66
C LYS A 248 -4.20 4.75 -12.34
N LEU A 249 -2.95 5.22 -12.32
CA LEU A 249 -2.19 5.39 -11.07
C LEU A 249 -2.68 6.60 -10.26
N GLY A 250 -3.17 7.62 -10.96
CA GLY A 250 -3.43 8.95 -10.43
C GLY A 250 -2.36 9.93 -10.86
N GLU A 251 -2.81 11.12 -11.28
CA GLU A 251 -1.91 12.21 -11.69
C GLU A 251 -1.09 12.74 -10.52
N GLU A 252 -1.66 12.70 -9.31
CA GLU A 252 -1.02 13.13 -8.08
C GLU A 252 -0.33 11.96 -7.36
N ILE A 253 0.94 12.16 -7.05
CA ILE A 253 1.68 11.40 -6.03
C ILE A 253 2.02 12.37 -4.90
N VAL A 254 1.85 11.95 -3.66
CA VAL A 254 1.87 12.88 -2.51
C VAL A 254 2.95 12.53 -1.49
N PRO A 255 3.44 13.50 -0.70
CA PRO A 255 4.22 13.20 0.49
C PRO A 255 3.49 12.25 1.43
N SER A 256 4.24 11.33 2.06
CA SER A 256 3.68 10.34 2.99
C SER A 256 3.04 10.97 4.24
N THR A 257 3.41 12.21 4.57
CA THR A 257 2.86 12.99 5.70
C THR A 257 1.62 13.80 5.32
N GLN A 258 1.22 13.82 4.05
CA GLN A 258 0.09 14.61 3.58
C GLN A 258 -1.25 14.08 4.13
N ILE A 259 -2.09 15.00 4.63
CA ILE A 259 -3.50 14.71 4.89
C ILE A 259 -4.23 14.65 3.55
N ILE A 260 -4.78 13.49 3.20
CA ILE A 260 -5.41 13.21 1.90
C ILE A 260 -6.93 13.39 1.92
N GLY A 261 -7.50 13.61 3.10
CA GLY A 261 -8.93 13.87 3.28
C GLY A 261 -9.38 13.63 4.71
N THR A 262 -10.69 13.68 4.90
CA THR A 262 -11.35 13.21 6.11
C THR A 262 -11.92 11.82 5.90
N ILE A 263 -12.25 11.15 7.01
CA ILE A 263 -12.90 9.85 6.98
C ILE A 263 -14.24 9.91 6.24
N SER A 264 -14.59 8.84 5.53
CA SER A 264 -15.85 8.71 4.80
C SER A 264 -17.06 8.74 5.74
N ASP A 265 -18.16 9.34 5.25
CA ASP A 265 -19.48 9.32 5.89
C ASP A 265 -19.95 7.89 6.25
N TYR A 266 -19.46 6.87 5.54
CA TYR A 266 -19.70 5.47 5.89
C TYR A 266 -19.26 5.16 7.33
N PHE A 267 -18.03 5.53 7.71
CA PHE A 267 -17.52 5.24 9.05
C PHE A 267 -18.12 6.16 10.11
N VAL A 268 -18.44 7.42 9.75
CA VAL A 268 -19.17 8.35 10.62
C VAL A 268 -20.51 7.74 11.02
N GLN A 269 -21.31 7.31 10.04
CA GLN A 269 -22.67 6.81 10.30
C GLN A 269 -22.68 5.38 10.88
N ARG A 270 -21.71 4.53 10.52
CA ARG A 270 -21.69 3.12 10.96
C ARG A 270 -21.03 2.93 12.33
N TYR A 271 -19.97 3.68 12.61
CA TYR A 271 -19.09 3.49 13.76
C TYR A 271 -18.95 4.73 14.65
N ASP A 272 -19.68 5.81 14.38
CA ASP A 272 -19.68 7.04 15.18
C ASP A 272 -18.33 7.78 15.19
N PHE A 273 -17.54 7.69 14.12
CA PHE A 273 -16.35 8.54 13.96
C PHE A 273 -16.73 10.03 13.94
N SER A 274 -15.82 10.88 14.42
CA SER A 274 -15.92 12.31 14.13
C SER A 274 -15.77 12.55 12.61
N PRO A 275 -16.61 13.37 11.97
CA PRO A 275 -16.43 13.75 10.56
C PRO A 275 -15.12 14.53 10.32
N ASP A 276 -14.54 15.10 11.38
CA ASP A 276 -13.25 15.80 11.35
C ASP A 276 -12.04 14.87 11.46
N CYS A 277 -12.25 13.55 11.61
CA CYS A 277 -11.14 12.59 11.66
C CYS A 277 -10.37 12.62 10.34
N TYR A 278 -9.11 13.06 10.39
CA TYR A 278 -8.29 13.19 9.19
C TYR A 278 -7.63 11.86 8.80
N ILE A 279 -7.42 11.66 7.50
CA ILE A 279 -6.68 10.52 6.97
C ILE A 279 -5.37 11.06 6.40
N THR A 280 -4.25 10.62 6.97
CA THR A 280 -2.92 10.85 6.40
C THR A 280 -2.64 9.76 5.37
N ALA A 281 -1.88 10.08 4.30
CA ALA A 281 -1.49 9.12 3.29
C ALA A 281 -0.93 7.84 3.94
N PHE A 282 -1.29 6.70 3.36
CA PHE A 282 -0.75 5.40 3.78
C PHE A 282 0.52 5.14 3.00
N THR A 283 1.43 4.37 3.58
CA THR A 283 2.74 4.09 3.00
C THR A 283 3.07 2.59 3.02
N GLY A 284 4.27 2.20 2.59
CA GLY A 284 4.73 0.82 2.65
C GLY A 284 5.03 0.37 4.09
N ASP A 285 4.97 -0.92 4.37
CA ASP A 285 5.30 -1.48 5.69
C ASP A 285 6.75 -1.18 6.15
N ASN A 286 7.73 -1.25 5.24
CA ASN A 286 9.12 -0.89 5.51
C ASN A 286 9.29 0.63 5.77
N PRO A 287 8.77 1.53 4.92
CA PRO A 287 8.67 2.96 5.26
C PRO A 287 8.03 3.24 6.63
N ALA A 288 6.88 2.60 6.92
CA ALA A 288 6.22 2.78 8.21
C ALA A 288 7.06 2.24 9.38
N SER A 289 7.82 1.16 9.18
CA SER A 289 8.74 0.62 10.18
C SER A 289 9.89 1.58 10.44
N LEU A 290 10.47 2.20 9.41
CA LEU A 290 11.46 3.26 9.56
C LEU A 290 10.91 4.41 10.40
N ALA A 291 9.66 4.80 10.14
CA ALA A 291 8.99 5.85 10.90
C ALA A 291 8.74 5.47 12.36
N GLY A 292 8.22 4.26 12.61
CA GLY A 292 7.96 3.75 13.95
C GLY A 292 9.22 3.53 14.79
N MET A 293 10.37 3.26 14.15
CA MET A 293 11.68 3.15 14.81
C MET A 293 12.36 4.51 15.04
N CYS A 294 11.79 5.61 14.53
CA CYS A 294 12.32 6.96 14.65
C CYS A 294 13.79 7.09 14.16
N LEU A 295 14.15 6.42 13.06
CA LEU A 295 15.53 6.44 12.56
C LEU A 295 15.96 7.86 12.12
N GLY A 296 17.04 8.35 12.71
CA GLY A 296 17.71 9.58 12.32
C GLY A 296 18.82 9.34 11.28
N SER A 297 19.50 10.43 10.90
CA SER A 297 20.49 10.47 9.80
C SER A 297 21.69 9.51 9.93
N ASN A 298 21.96 9.01 11.14
CA ASN A 298 23.10 8.13 11.44
C ASN A 298 22.67 6.76 11.96
N ASP A 299 21.38 6.47 11.93
CA ASP A 299 20.84 5.22 12.45
C ASP A 299 20.72 4.18 11.33
N ILE A 300 20.94 2.93 11.72
CA ILE A 300 20.69 1.75 10.88
C ILE A 300 19.83 0.81 11.71
N ALA A 301 18.75 0.32 11.12
CA ALA A 301 17.97 -0.78 11.68
C ALA A 301 18.26 -2.07 10.89
N VAL A 302 18.34 -3.19 11.62
CA VAL A 302 18.48 -4.52 11.04
C VAL A 302 17.33 -5.38 11.56
N SER A 303 16.43 -5.75 10.66
CA SER A 303 15.38 -6.73 10.94
C SER A 303 15.91 -8.11 10.60
N LEU A 304 16.12 -8.94 11.61
CA LEU A 304 16.61 -10.31 11.46
C LEU A 304 15.43 -11.29 11.34
N GLY A 305 15.43 -12.13 10.30
CA GLY A 305 14.32 -13.03 10.03
C GLY A 305 14.67 -14.13 9.03
N THR A 306 13.66 -14.76 8.42
CA THR A 306 13.90 -15.70 7.32
C THR A 306 14.64 -15.04 6.15
N SER A 307 14.51 -13.72 6.03
CA SER A 307 15.41 -12.86 5.27
C SER A 307 15.73 -11.65 6.13
N ASP A 308 16.98 -11.20 6.09
CA ASP A 308 17.41 -10.03 6.83
C ASP A 308 17.18 -8.78 5.99
N THR A 309 16.66 -7.73 6.62
CA THR A 309 16.46 -6.43 5.97
C THR A 309 17.16 -5.33 6.75
N ILE A 310 17.98 -4.55 6.05
CA ILE A 310 18.67 -3.38 6.60
C ILE A 310 17.96 -2.12 6.12
N PHE A 311 17.65 -1.20 7.04
CA PHE A 311 17.05 0.10 6.76
C PHE A 311 17.96 1.22 7.26
N PHE A 312 18.08 2.29 6.49
CA PHE A 312 18.85 3.47 6.87
C PHE A 312 18.32 4.70 6.13
N THR A 313 18.59 5.89 6.68
CA THR A 313 18.25 7.16 6.01
C THR A 313 19.42 7.67 5.18
N LEU A 314 19.14 8.35 4.08
CA LEU A 314 20.12 8.89 3.14
C LEU A 314 19.79 10.35 2.81
N SER A 315 20.77 11.25 2.88
CA SER A 315 20.61 12.62 2.37
C SER A 315 20.97 12.73 0.88
N THR A 316 21.88 11.88 0.41
CA THR A 316 22.30 11.83 -1.00
C THR A 316 22.15 10.39 -1.50
N PRO A 317 21.16 10.10 -2.36
CA PRO A 317 20.94 8.77 -2.86
C PRO A 317 22.01 8.41 -3.89
N GLN A 318 22.58 7.22 -3.79
CA GLN A 318 23.47 6.64 -4.80
C GLN A 318 22.89 5.29 -5.26
N PRO A 319 21.85 5.29 -6.12
CA PRO A 319 21.24 4.05 -6.55
C PRO A 319 22.22 3.13 -7.28
N SER A 320 22.15 1.85 -6.97
CA SER A 320 22.98 0.82 -7.59
C SER A 320 22.08 -0.31 -8.13
N ILE A 321 22.68 -1.30 -8.80
CA ILE A 321 21.96 -2.51 -9.20
C ILE A 321 21.57 -3.41 -8.01
N ASP A 322 22.10 -3.12 -6.82
CA ASP A 322 21.79 -3.80 -5.58
C ASP A 322 21.11 -2.87 -4.58
N GLY A 323 20.15 -3.42 -3.84
CA GLY A 323 19.35 -2.68 -2.87
C GLY A 323 18.29 -1.78 -3.49
N HIS A 324 17.62 -1.03 -2.61
CA HIS A 324 16.51 -0.16 -2.97
C HIS A 324 16.70 1.19 -2.29
N ILE A 325 16.50 2.27 -3.03
CA ILE A 325 16.40 3.62 -2.50
C ILE A 325 14.98 4.10 -2.74
N LEU A 326 14.30 4.50 -1.67
CA LEU A 326 12.94 5.04 -1.71
C LEU A 326 12.95 6.48 -1.19
N CYS A 327 11.97 7.28 -1.57
CA CYS A 327 11.72 8.55 -0.88
C CYS A 327 11.45 8.28 0.61
N ASN A 328 11.98 9.12 1.50
CA ASN A 328 11.77 8.93 2.94
C ASN A 328 10.32 9.30 3.34
N PRO A 329 9.67 8.50 4.20
CA PRO A 329 8.27 8.71 4.57
C PRO A 329 8.03 9.81 5.61
N ILE A 330 9.07 10.36 6.24
CA ILE A 330 8.95 11.40 7.27
C ILE A 330 9.51 12.74 6.74
N ASP A 331 10.70 12.72 6.15
CA ASP A 331 11.36 13.92 5.64
C ASP A 331 11.53 13.83 4.13
N GLU A 332 10.75 14.61 3.41
CA GLU A 332 10.76 14.67 1.95
C GLU A 332 12.13 15.03 1.35
N ASN A 333 13.05 15.63 2.09
CA ASN A 333 14.38 15.97 1.59
C ASN A 333 15.37 14.81 1.72
N LEU A 334 14.97 13.74 2.40
CA LEU A 334 15.76 12.54 2.60
C LEU A 334 15.20 11.37 1.78
N TYR A 335 16.00 10.33 1.74
CA TYR A 335 15.68 9.03 1.16
C TYR A 335 15.82 7.97 2.25
N MET A 336 15.30 6.78 1.99
CA MET A 336 15.58 5.59 2.75
C MET A 336 16.26 4.55 1.87
N GLY A 337 17.34 3.96 2.36
CA GLY A 337 17.98 2.81 1.76
C GLY A 337 17.47 1.53 2.40
N MET A 338 17.28 0.51 1.57
CA MET A 338 16.88 -0.82 1.99
C MET A 338 17.74 -1.88 1.28
N ILE A 339 18.32 -2.79 2.05
CA ILE A 339 19.07 -3.94 1.52
C ILE A 339 18.46 -5.21 2.09
N VAL A 340 18.11 -6.15 1.21
CA VAL A 340 17.47 -7.42 1.59
C VAL A 340 18.43 -8.57 1.33
N TYR A 341 18.75 -9.33 2.37
CA TYR A 341 19.57 -10.53 2.29
C TYR A 341 18.67 -11.75 2.40
N LYS A 342 18.71 -12.58 1.35
CA LYS A 342 17.88 -13.80 1.30
C LYS A 342 18.28 -14.84 2.36
N ASN A 343 19.54 -14.86 2.78
CA ASN A 343 20.05 -15.75 3.82
C ASN A 343 20.22 -14.93 5.11
N GLY A 344 19.23 -15.01 6.01
CA GLY A 344 19.34 -14.51 7.39
C GLY A 344 19.89 -15.53 8.37
#